data_AF-A0AAE1QBK6-F1
#
_entry.id   AF-A0AAE1QBK6-F1
#
_cell.length_a   1.000
_cell.length_b   1.000
_cell.length_c   1.000
_cell.angle_alpha   90.00
_cell.angle_beta   90.00
_cell.angle_gamma   90.00
#
_symmetry.space_group_name_H-M   'P 1'
#
loop_
_entity.id
_entity.type
_entity.pdbx_description
1 polymer ?
#
loop_
_entity_poly.entity_id
_entity_poly.type
_entity_poly.pdbx_seq_one_letter_code
_entity_poly.pdbx_strand_id
1 'polypeptide(L)'
;MSDSRCVVVQKVRVVEGPILKGQLARLECLWSDGGGPPLYSLRWCKDGHQFFVVTLQPSLRKVVFPTPGVHVLVTASDQYTLTLNNVSSLTTGTYTCEAMSDQPAFISTALALNLTVIELPTWGPTLMDMVSVYQEGETLHARCTVVRSRPHAHFSFSINNYTIPEKHEWIINNTQVENKDDLTWNSSATLSIKLSPTNMDILLKQRLHEDNPPSGHHPLPRYYRLPSSLTSASHSNEIYSHNNSSTWSSLFRSWSKQTDSSSKGDVVDDRESYQFNSRHAVSSWSAAGTHRVNLTCISRISTLTFHTSTWSLLAFPNPKRRPIVVSKLFGISGCQTSLSPGVLLLLMFAYLFII
;
A
#
# COMPACT_ATOMS: atom_id res chain seq x y z
N MET A 1 57.29 -7.60 19.95
CA MET A 1 56.55 -6.32 19.94
C MET A 1 55.07 -6.67 19.90
N SER A 2 54.27 -6.23 20.87
CA SER A 2 52.82 -6.43 20.86
C SER A 2 52.18 -5.49 19.85
N ASP A 3 51.36 -6.02 18.96
CA ASP A 3 50.52 -5.26 18.03
C ASP A 3 49.43 -4.52 18.82
N SER A 4 49.79 -3.34 19.32
CA SER A 4 48.95 -2.50 20.17
C SER A 4 47.99 -1.73 19.28
N ARG A 5 46.90 -2.42 18.89
CA ARG A 5 45.85 -1.84 18.05
C ARG A 5 45.29 -0.60 18.75
N CYS A 6 45.27 0.52 18.04
CA CYS A 6 44.68 1.76 18.53
C CYS A 6 43.15 1.72 18.39
N VAL A 7 42.49 2.86 18.60
CA VAL A 7 41.05 2.99 18.47
C VAL A 7 40.54 2.48 17.10
N VAL A 8 39.66 1.48 17.12
CA VAL A 8 39.05 0.86 15.93
C VAL A 8 37.55 1.08 15.90
N VAL A 9 37.02 1.72 14.85
CA VAL A 9 35.59 1.71 14.52
C VAL A 9 35.20 0.29 14.08
N GLN A 10 34.38 -0.38 14.87
CA GLN A 10 33.94 -1.76 14.65
C GLN A 10 32.68 -1.85 13.78
N LYS A 11 31.75 -0.90 13.94
CA LYS A 11 30.45 -0.93 13.25
C LYS A 11 29.83 0.45 13.17
N VAL A 12 29.21 0.75 12.03
CA VAL A 12 28.36 1.93 11.84
C VAL A 12 27.00 1.45 11.34
N ARG A 13 25.91 1.89 11.97
CA ARG A 13 24.54 1.47 11.60
C ARG A 13 23.48 2.55 11.84
N VAL A 14 22.34 2.40 11.18
CA VAL A 14 21.08 3.04 11.60
C VAL A 14 20.52 2.24 12.78
N VAL A 15 19.99 2.92 13.80
CA VAL A 15 19.49 2.26 15.02
C VAL A 15 18.10 1.66 14.83
N GLU A 16 17.18 2.38 14.20
CA GLU A 16 15.78 1.95 14.02
C GLU A 16 15.24 2.27 12.62
N GLY A 17 14.54 1.28 12.04
CA GLY A 17 13.55 1.47 10.98
C GLY A 17 14.04 1.98 9.62
N PRO A 18 13.10 2.13 8.66
CA PRO A 18 13.28 3.01 7.52
C PRO A 18 13.31 4.47 7.99
N ILE A 19 14.23 5.28 7.46
CA ILE A 19 14.29 6.71 7.77
C ILE A 19 13.25 7.45 6.92
N LEU A 20 12.19 7.96 7.54
CA LEU A 20 11.13 8.70 6.85
C LEU A 20 11.39 10.21 6.91
N LYS A 21 11.08 10.91 5.82
CA LYS A 21 11.14 12.37 5.76
C LYS A 21 10.36 13.05 6.89
N GLY A 22 10.92 14.10 7.46
CA GLY A 22 10.41 14.86 8.59
C GLY A 22 10.65 14.23 9.96
N GLN A 23 11.15 13.00 10.05
CA GLN A 23 11.41 12.31 11.31
C GLN A 23 12.84 12.57 11.86
N LEU A 24 13.10 12.03 13.05
CA LEU A 24 14.45 11.87 13.58
C LEU A 24 15.12 10.66 12.90
N ALA A 25 16.42 10.76 12.62
CA ALA A 25 17.24 9.61 12.25
C ALA A 25 18.37 9.42 13.26
N ARG A 26 18.50 8.21 13.81
CA ARG A 26 19.57 7.88 14.76
C ARG A 26 20.57 6.92 14.11
N LEU A 27 21.81 7.35 14.03
CA LEU A 27 22.96 6.57 13.59
C LEU A 27 23.82 6.24 14.82
N GLU A 28 24.46 5.07 14.80
CA GLU A 28 25.35 4.61 15.86
C GLU A 28 26.71 4.23 15.26
N CYS A 29 27.77 4.61 15.96
CA CYS A 29 29.16 4.27 15.67
C CYS A 29 29.76 3.57 16.88
N LEU A 30 29.96 2.26 16.76
CA LEU A 30 30.59 1.42 17.77
C LEU A 30 32.09 1.35 17.49
N TRP A 31 32.88 1.71 18.48
CA TRP A 31 34.34 1.68 18.44
C TRP A 31 34.91 1.04 19.72
N SER A 32 36.13 0.51 19.63
CA SER A 32 36.91 -0.02 20.75
C SER A 32 38.26 0.67 20.84
N ASP A 33 38.82 0.79 22.04
CA ASP A 33 40.14 1.35 22.35
C ASP A 33 41.33 0.53 21.78
N GLY A 34 41.15 -0.79 21.64
CA GLY A 34 42.11 -1.71 21.02
C GLY A 34 43.35 -2.07 21.86
N GLY A 35 43.57 -1.35 22.97
CA GLY A 35 44.77 -1.43 23.80
C GLY A 35 45.84 -0.38 23.50
N GLY A 36 45.56 0.58 22.61
CA GLY A 36 46.41 1.75 22.33
C GLY A 36 45.99 3.00 23.13
N PRO A 37 46.43 4.20 22.71
CA PRO A 37 45.97 5.46 23.30
C PRO A 37 44.44 5.62 23.20
N PRO A 38 43.80 6.27 24.18
CA PRO A 38 42.35 6.43 24.25
C PRO A 38 41.77 7.24 23.09
N LEU A 39 40.45 7.22 22.92
CA LEU A 39 39.75 8.09 21.96
C LEU A 39 40.02 9.57 22.29
N TYR A 40 40.58 10.29 21.32
CA TYR A 40 40.73 11.74 21.36
C TYR A 40 39.49 12.43 20.78
N SER A 41 39.05 12.00 19.59
CA SER A 41 37.87 12.56 18.93
C SER A 41 37.15 11.58 18.02
N LEU A 42 35.83 11.73 17.94
CA LEU A 42 34.97 11.08 16.96
C LEU A 42 34.42 12.12 15.98
N ARG A 43 34.49 11.82 14.67
CA ARG A 43 34.04 12.69 13.58
C ARG A 43 33.01 11.96 12.72
N TRP A 44 31.95 12.67 12.34
CA TRP A 44 31.02 12.25 11.30
C TRP A 44 31.18 13.14 10.05
N CYS A 45 31.28 12.48 8.91
CA CYS A 45 31.29 13.09 7.59
C CYS A 45 30.11 12.59 6.76
N LYS A 46 29.47 13.48 5.99
CA LYS A 46 28.46 13.15 4.98
C LYS A 46 29.06 13.45 3.61
N ASP A 47 29.06 12.47 2.72
CA ASP A 47 29.58 12.61 1.34
C ASP A 47 30.99 13.25 1.32
N GLY A 48 31.86 12.78 2.22
CA GLY A 48 33.24 13.27 2.40
C GLY A 48 33.39 14.55 3.25
N HIS A 49 32.31 15.27 3.56
CA HIS A 49 32.36 16.56 4.26
C HIS A 49 32.03 16.40 5.74
N GLN A 50 32.91 16.87 6.64
CA GLN A 50 32.69 16.80 8.08
C GLN A 50 31.54 17.72 8.53
N PHE A 51 30.65 17.21 9.38
CA PHE A 51 29.50 17.99 9.88
C PHE A 51 29.30 17.90 11.39
N PHE A 52 29.85 16.88 12.06
CA PHE A 52 29.78 16.75 13.52
C PHE A 52 31.08 16.17 14.07
N VAL A 53 31.65 16.82 15.10
CA VAL A 53 32.87 16.38 15.78
C VAL A 53 32.64 16.40 17.29
N VAL A 54 33.00 15.31 17.95
CA VAL A 54 33.02 15.18 19.41
C VAL A 54 34.47 14.97 19.84
N THR A 55 35.07 15.98 20.45
CA THR A 55 36.39 15.89 21.08
C THR A 55 36.18 15.53 22.55
N LEU A 56 36.86 14.49 23.05
CA LEU A 56 36.77 14.06 24.45
C LEU A 56 37.84 14.69 25.34
N GLN A 57 39.04 14.95 24.79
CA GLN A 57 40.20 15.40 25.55
C GLN A 57 40.74 16.75 25.04
N PRO A 58 41.21 17.65 25.93
CA PRO A 58 41.23 17.55 27.40
C PRO A 58 39.86 17.78 28.05
N SER A 59 38.83 18.13 27.28
CA SER A 59 37.45 18.32 27.76
C SER A 59 36.44 18.01 26.65
N LEU A 60 35.27 17.51 27.05
CA LEU A 60 34.17 17.19 26.13
C LEU A 60 33.71 18.45 25.39
N ARG A 61 33.90 18.48 24.07
CA ARG A 61 33.44 19.55 23.18
C ARG A 61 32.74 18.94 21.96
N LYS A 62 31.59 19.50 21.59
CA LYS A 62 30.80 19.10 20.42
C LYS A 62 30.76 20.27 19.44
N VAL A 63 31.14 20.04 18.19
CA VAL A 63 31.16 21.05 17.12
C VAL A 63 30.31 20.56 15.96
N VAL A 64 29.45 21.42 15.44
CA VAL A 64 28.63 21.17 14.24
C VAL A 64 29.08 22.11 13.13
N PHE A 65 29.26 21.58 11.93
CA PHE A 65 29.50 22.39 10.73
C PHE A 65 28.23 22.37 9.87
N PRO A 66 27.81 23.52 9.27
CA PRO A 66 26.67 23.54 8.36
C PRO A 66 26.86 22.57 7.19
N THR A 67 25.86 21.74 6.91
CA THR A 67 25.87 20.81 5.77
C THR A 67 24.43 20.68 5.23
N PRO A 68 24.20 20.78 3.90
CA PRO A 68 22.86 20.72 3.34
C PRO A 68 22.09 19.46 3.73
N GLY A 69 20.86 19.63 4.22
CA GLY A 69 20.01 18.52 4.68
C GLY A 69 20.45 17.84 5.98
N VAL A 70 21.41 18.40 6.73
CA VAL A 70 21.90 17.81 7.98
C VAL A 70 21.66 18.75 9.16
N HIS A 71 20.75 18.36 10.05
CA HIS A 71 20.43 19.11 11.26
C HIS A 71 20.72 18.25 12.49
N VAL A 72 21.88 18.44 13.12
CA VAL A 72 22.32 17.63 14.26
C VAL A 72 21.60 18.03 15.54
N LEU A 73 20.94 17.08 16.19
CA LEU A 73 20.36 17.26 17.54
C LEU A 73 21.45 17.00 18.59
N VAL A 74 22.24 18.05 18.88
CA VAL A 74 23.47 17.97 19.72
C VAL A 74 23.20 17.46 21.14
N THR A 75 22.02 17.73 21.69
CA THR A 75 21.58 17.24 23.01
C THR A 75 21.33 15.73 23.04
N ALA A 76 21.04 15.12 21.89
CA ALA A 76 20.81 13.69 21.71
C ALA A 76 21.91 13.01 20.86
N SER A 77 23.09 13.63 20.75
CA SER A 77 24.23 13.12 20.00
C SER A 77 25.50 13.15 20.85
N ASP A 78 26.33 12.12 20.78
CA ASP A 78 27.55 11.92 21.58
C ASP A 78 28.61 11.14 20.77
N GLN A 79 29.63 10.57 21.43
CA GLN A 79 30.71 9.81 20.79
C GLN A 79 30.31 8.38 20.32
N TYR A 80 29.05 7.97 20.50
CA TYR A 80 28.51 6.70 20.01
C TYR A 80 27.27 6.92 19.13
N THR A 81 26.43 7.90 19.46
CA THR A 81 25.17 8.21 18.77
C THR A 81 25.27 9.53 18.02
N LEU A 82 24.83 9.54 16.76
CA LEU A 82 24.44 10.75 16.04
C LEU A 82 22.92 10.75 15.86
N THR A 83 22.25 11.82 16.30
CA THR A 83 20.82 12.05 16.05
C THR A 83 20.64 13.24 15.12
N LEU A 84 20.00 13.00 13.98
CA LEU A 84 19.60 14.01 13.00
C LEU A 84 18.11 14.33 13.17
N ASN A 85 17.74 15.59 13.02
CA ASN A 85 16.36 16.07 13.10
C ASN A 85 15.83 16.56 11.75
N ASN A 86 14.50 16.49 11.58
CA ASN A 86 13.78 16.94 10.38
C ASN A 86 14.45 16.48 9.07
N VAL A 87 14.68 15.16 8.95
CA VAL A 87 15.42 14.61 7.80
C VAL A 87 14.67 14.84 6.48
N SER A 88 15.39 15.14 5.41
CA SER A 88 14.86 15.47 4.09
C SER A 88 15.51 14.60 3.02
N SER A 89 15.09 14.76 1.76
CA SER A 89 15.73 14.10 0.61
C SER A 89 17.25 14.34 0.59
N LEU A 90 17.69 15.57 0.90
CA LEU A 90 19.09 15.99 1.03
C LEU A 90 19.87 15.31 2.15
N THR A 91 19.21 14.77 3.18
CA THR A 91 19.86 13.98 4.24
C THR A 91 20.36 12.64 3.70
N THR A 92 19.86 12.16 2.56
CA THR A 92 20.38 10.97 1.86
C THR A 92 21.85 11.16 1.48
N GLY A 93 22.68 10.14 1.69
CA GLY A 93 24.12 10.18 1.37
C GLY A 93 24.92 9.10 2.09
N THR A 94 26.23 9.10 1.89
CA THR A 94 27.17 8.22 2.59
C THR A 94 27.65 8.90 3.88
N TYR A 95 27.40 8.25 5.03
CA TYR A 95 27.79 8.72 6.36
C TYR A 95 28.97 7.90 6.86
N THR A 96 30.11 8.55 7.01
CA THR A 96 31.34 7.98 7.56
C THR A 96 31.48 8.41 9.01
N CYS A 97 31.63 7.45 9.93
CA CYS A 97 32.13 7.71 11.27
C CYS A 97 33.63 7.38 11.30
N GLU A 98 34.40 8.28 11.90
CA GLU A 98 35.84 8.18 12.08
C GLU A 98 36.20 8.41 13.54
N ALA A 99 36.99 7.51 14.12
CA ALA A 99 37.46 7.59 15.50
C ALA A 99 38.98 7.71 15.51
N MET A 100 39.51 8.72 16.20
CA MET A 100 40.94 9.03 16.25
C MET A 100 41.48 8.87 17.67
N SER A 101 42.57 8.11 17.81
CA SER A 101 43.28 7.96 19.09
C SER A 101 44.10 9.20 19.47
N ASP A 102 44.44 9.30 20.74
CA ASP A 102 45.26 10.40 21.28
C ASP A 102 46.77 10.22 21.02
N GLN A 103 47.54 11.17 21.53
CA GLN A 103 49.00 11.13 21.59
C GLN A 103 49.52 9.81 22.21
N PRO A 104 50.65 9.27 21.71
CA PRO A 104 51.46 9.78 20.60
C PRO A 104 50.98 9.29 19.22
N ALA A 105 49.95 8.45 19.15
CA ALA A 105 49.66 7.66 17.95
C ALA A 105 48.87 8.44 16.88
N PHE A 106 47.84 9.21 17.29
CA PHE A 106 46.93 9.92 16.37
C PHE A 106 46.37 9.05 15.23
N ILE A 107 46.18 7.75 15.47
CA ILE A 107 45.70 6.81 14.46
C ILE A 107 44.18 6.95 14.38
N SER A 108 43.68 7.19 13.16
CA SER A 108 42.26 7.20 12.86
C SER A 108 41.82 5.92 12.16
N THR A 109 40.63 5.43 12.52
CA THR A 109 39.92 4.38 11.79
C THR A 109 38.53 4.86 11.45
N ALA A 110 37.97 4.38 10.33
CA ALA A 110 36.67 4.83 9.86
C ALA A 110 35.88 3.71 9.20
N LEU A 111 34.54 3.77 9.33
CA LEU A 111 33.60 2.96 8.58
C LEU A 111 32.44 3.84 8.09
N ALA A 112 31.83 3.43 6.98
CA ALA A 112 30.75 4.17 6.33
C ALA A 112 29.47 3.34 6.20
N LEU A 113 28.32 4.02 6.18
CA LEU A 113 27.04 3.47 5.74
C LEU A 113 26.38 4.39 4.71
N ASN A 114 25.46 3.85 3.91
CA ASN A 114 24.60 4.64 3.05
C ASN A 114 23.24 4.85 3.74
N LEU A 115 22.89 6.12 3.97
CA LEU A 115 21.61 6.52 4.53
C LEU A 115 20.68 6.92 3.37
N THR A 116 19.49 6.31 3.30
CA THR A 116 18.45 6.68 2.33
C THR A 116 17.22 7.17 3.06
N VAL A 117 16.80 8.41 2.79
CA VAL A 117 15.52 8.92 3.29
C VAL A 117 14.39 8.53 2.35
N ILE A 118 13.33 7.99 2.93
CA ILE A 118 12.13 7.54 2.24
C ILE A 118 11.05 8.60 2.36
N GLU A 119 10.44 8.93 1.23
CA GLU A 119 9.27 9.79 1.16
C GLU A 119 8.07 8.92 0.82
N LEU A 120 7.12 8.88 1.74
CA LEU A 120 5.88 8.14 1.55
C LEU A 120 4.85 9.00 0.82
N PRO A 121 4.02 8.40 -0.04
CA PRO A 121 2.88 9.08 -0.63
C PRO A 121 1.90 9.51 0.48
N THR A 122 1.15 10.59 0.25
CA THR A 122 0.11 11.05 1.19
C THR A 122 -0.99 10.00 1.41
N TRP A 123 -1.21 9.13 0.43
CA TRP A 123 -2.22 8.08 0.43
C TRP A 123 -1.61 6.77 -0.05
N GLY A 124 -2.23 5.63 0.31
CA GLY A 124 -1.81 4.32 -0.19
C GLY A 124 -1.98 4.15 -1.72
N PRO A 125 -1.56 3.00 -2.27
CA PRO A 125 -1.78 2.69 -3.68
C PRO A 125 -3.27 2.77 -4.02
N THR A 126 -3.59 3.37 -5.17
CA THR A 126 -4.97 3.45 -5.67
C THR A 126 -5.13 2.56 -6.90
N LEU A 127 -6.10 1.66 -6.86
CA LEU A 127 -6.42 0.70 -7.91
C LEU A 127 -7.64 1.19 -8.71
N MET A 128 -7.49 1.26 -10.03
CA MET A 128 -8.42 1.86 -10.98
C MET A 128 -8.64 0.96 -12.20
N ASP A 129 -9.53 1.40 -13.09
CA ASP A 129 -9.84 0.83 -14.42
C ASP A 129 -10.48 -0.58 -14.44
N MET A 130 -10.81 -1.15 -13.27
CA MET A 130 -11.56 -2.40 -13.19
C MET A 130 -13.07 -2.21 -13.35
N VAL A 131 -13.71 -3.20 -13.97
CA VAL A 131 -15.16 -3.24 -14.24
C VAL A 131 -15.85 -4.14 -13.21
N SER A 132 -17.07 -3.80 -12.78
CA SER A 132 -17.81 -4.55 -11.75
C SER A 132 -18.20 -5.97 -12.17
N VAL A 133 -18.40 -6.20 -13.47
CA VAL A 133 -18.74 -7.51 -14.05
C VAL A 133 -17.98 -7.65 -15.37
N TYR A 134 -17.28 -8.77 -15.55
CA TYR A 134 -16.67 -9.18 -16.82
C TYR A 134 -17.40 -10.40 -17.40
N GLN A 135 -17.34 -10.54 -18.73
CA GLN A 135 -17.78 -11.71 -19.49
C GLN A 135 -16.59 -12.58 -19.93
N GLU A 136 -16.88 -13.79 -20.41
CA GLU A 136 -15.87 -14.68 -20.98
C GLU A 136 -15.21 -14.04 -22.22
N GLY A 137 -13.88 -14.12 -22.30
CA GLY A 137 -13.09 -13.58 -23.42
C GLY A 137 -12.71 -12.11 -23.31
N GLU A 138 -13.30 -11.36 -22.37
CA GLU A 138 -12.91 -9.97 -22.06
C GLU A 138 -11.51 -9.90 -21.42
N THR A 139 -10.96 -8.69 -21.35
CA THR A 139 -9.68 -8.42 -20.70
C THR A 139 -9.91 -7.68 -19.39
N LEU A 140 -9.47 -8.28 -18.28
CA LEU A 140 -9.31 -7.58 -17.01
C LEU A 140 -8.16 -6.58 -17.17
N HIS A 141 -8.51 -5.31 -17.32
CA HIS A 141 -7.59 -4.19 -17.24
C HIS A 141 -7.63 -3.63 -15.82
N ALA A 142 -6.48 -3.31 -15.24
CA ALA A 142 -6.41 -2.68 -13.93
C ALA A 142 -5.14 -1.81 -13.83
N ARG A 143 -5.28 -0.57 -13.36
CA ARG A 143 -4.15 0.34 -13.12
C ARG A 143 -3.98 0.60 -11.63
N CYS A 144 -2.83 0.22 -11.10
CA CYS A 144 -2.43 0.60 -9.75
C CYS A 144 -1.50 1.82 -9.82
N THR A 145 -1.71 2.79 -8.93
CA THR A 145 -0.99 4.07 -8.92
C THR A 145 -0.49 4.43 -7.52
N VAL A 146 0.70 5.01 -7.43
CA VAL A 146 1.33 5.59 -6.24
C VAL A 146 1.92 6.94 -6.64
N VAL A 147 1.58 8.00 -5.91
CA VAL A 147 1.96 9.38 -6.28
C VAL A 147 2.93 9.99 -5.28
N ARG A 148 3.97 10.67 -5.78
CA ARG A 148 5.01 11.37 -5.00
C ARG A 148 5.70 10.48 -3.94
N SER A 149 6.19 9.31 -4.33
CA SER A 149 7.05 8.49 -3.46
C SER A 149 8.55 8.67 -3.75
N ARG A 150 9.40 8.41 -2.75
CA ARG A 150 10.85 8.26 -2.92
C ARG A 150 11.32 7.06 -2.08
N PRO A 151 11.92 6.01 -2.67
CA PRO A 151 12.09 5.76 -4.11
C PRO A 151 10.75 5.57 -4.85
N HIS A 152 10.81 5.33 -6.15
CA HIS A 152 9.65 4.87 -6.93
C HIS A 152 9.09 3.55 -6.36
N ALA A 153 7.80 3.31 -6.58
CA ALA A 153 7.14 2.11 -6.08
C ALA A 153 7.37 0.90 -6.99
N HIS A 154 7.64 -0.26 -6.39
CA HIS A 154 7.62 -1.56 -7.07
C HIS A 154 6.27 -2.23 -6.87
N PHE A 155 5.68 -2.77 -7.93
CA PHE A 155 4.34 -3.36 -7.90
C PHE A 155 4.37 -4.87 -8.09
N SER A 156 3.47 -5.56 -7.41
CA SER A 156 3.08 -6.94 -7.71
C SER A 156 1.58 -7.11 -7.50
N PHE A 157 0.92 -7.89 -8.34
CA PHE A 157 -0.51 -8.15 -8.24
C PHE A 157 -0.81 -9.56 -7.72
N SER A 158 -1.94 -9.73 -7.04
CA SER A 158 -2.50 -11.04 -6.74
C SER A 158 -4.00 -11.08 -7.03
N ILE A 159 -4.48 -12.21 -7.52
CA ILE A 159 -5.91 -12.48 -7.75
C ILE A 159 -6.30 -13.61 -6.81
N ASN A 160 -7.33 -13.40 -5.97
CA ASN A 160 -7.83 -14.42 -5.04
C ASN A 160 -6.70 -15.07 -4.21
N ASN A 161 -5.80 -14.25 -3.65
CA ASN A 161 -4.57 -14.64 -2.93
C ASN A 161 -3.46 -15.32 -3.77
N TYR A 162 -3.71 -15.70 -5.03
CA TYR A 162 -2.67 -16.18 -5.94
C TYR A 162 -1.84 -15.00 -6.48
N THR A 163 -0.54 -14.98 -6.18
CA THR A 163 0.37 -13.92 -6.68
C THR A 163 0.68 -14.16 -8.15
N ILE A 164 0.42 -13.17 -8.99
CA ILE A 164 0.71 -13.24 -10.43
C ILE A 164 2.24 -13.14 -10.60
N PRO A 165 2.89 -14.11 -11.29
CA PRO A 165 4.34 -14.07 -11.50
C PRO A 165 4.78 -12.83 -12.26
N GLU A 166 5.88 -12.21 -11.85
CA GLU A 166 6.45 -10.98 -12.44
C GLU A 166 6.91 -11.13 -13.91
N LYS A 167 6.88 -12.35 -14.45
CA LYS A 167 7.45 -12.74 -15.73
C LYS A 167 6.54 -12.41 -16.94
N HIS A 168 6.18 -11.13 -17.10
CA HIS A 168 5.59 -10.45 -18.29
C HIS A 168 4.07 -10.13 -18.34
N GLU A 169 3.41 -9.60 -17.29
CA GLU A 169 1.97 -9.22 -17.39
C GLU A 169 1.55 -7.80 -16.94
N TRP A 170 2.45 -6.92 -16.47
CA TRP A 170 2.09 -5.51 -16.22
C TRP A 170 3.12 -4.49 -16.72
N ILE A 171 2.61 -3.39 -17.28
CA ILE A 171 3.42 -2.27 -17.78
C ILE A 171 3.68 -1.32 -16.61
N ILE A 172 4.94 -1.14 -16.23
CA ILE A 172 5.36 -0.18 -15.20
C ILE A 172 5.70 1.16 -15.86
N ASN A 173 5.17 2.26 -15.31
CA ASN A 173 5.54 3.62 -15.70
C ASN A 173 5.91 4.42 -14.44
N ASN A 174 7.14 4.94 -14.41
CA ASN A 174 7.70 5.76 -13.35
C ASN A 174 8.05 7.13 -13.92
N THR A 175 7.30 8.16 -13.52
CA THR A 175 7.53 9.55 -13.94
C THR A 175 8.11 10.36 -12.80
N GLN A 176 9.13 11.16 -13.08
CA GLN A 176 9.72 12.06 -12.09
C GLN A 176 8.82 13.28 -11.91
N VAL A 177 8.60 13.66 -10.65
CA VAL A 177 7.96 14.92 -10.28
C VAL A 177 9.10 15.86 -9.87
N GLU A 178 9.52 16.70 -10.81
CA GLU A 178 10.48 17.77 -10.51
C GLU A 178 9.80 18.86 -9.69
N ASN A 179 10.08 18.87 -8.39
CA ASN A 179 9.91 20.03 -7.54
C ASN A 179 11.31 20.55 -7.17
N LYS A 180 11.47 21.87 -6.97
CA LYS A 180 12.79 22.53 -6.84
C LYS A 180 13.71 21.91 -5.78
N ASP A 181 13.12 21.35 -4.72
CA ASP A 181 13.85 20.88 -3.53
C ASP A 181 13.70 19.37 -3.27
N ASP A 182 12.80 18.66 -3.97
CA ASP A 182 12.51 17.23 -3.71
C ASP A 182 12.15 16.47 -5.00
N LEU A 183 13.06 15.59 -5.44
CA LEU A 183 12.80 14.62 -6.50
C LEU A 183 11.99 13.44 -5.95
N THR A 184 10.71 13.38 -6.32
CA THR A 184 9.79 12.27 -6.03
C THR A 184 9.27 11.65 -7.32
N TRP A 185 8.58 10.50 -7.22
CA TRP A 185 8.11 9.73 -8.36
C TRP A 185 6.60 9.49 -8.30
N ASN A 186 5.94 9.63 -9.45
CA ASN A 186 4.62 9.07 -9.70
C ASN A 186 4.82 7.73 -10.42
N SER A 187 4.50 6.66 -9.71
CA SER A 187 4.67 5.27 -10.12
C SER A 187 3.32 4.64 -10.44
N SER A 188 3.24 3.87 -11.51
CA SER A 188 2.04 3.11 -11.87
C SER A 188 2.39 1.75 -12.47
N ALA A 189 1.51 0.78 -12.27
CA ALA A 189 1.55 -0.50 -12.96
C ALA A 189 0.18 -0.80 -13.56
N THR A 190 0.17 -1.14 -14.84
CA THR A 190 -1.06 -1.47 -15.59
C THR A 190 -1.05 -2.96 -15.93
N LEU A 191 -1.90 -3.72 -15.26
CA LEU A 191 -2.14 -5.15 -15.47
C LEU A 191 -3.15 -5.34 -16.61
N SER A 192 -2.97 -6.37 -17.44
CA SER A 192 -3.93 -6.72 -18.50
C SER A 192 -3.97 -8.23 -18.73
N ILE A 193 -5.00 -8.89 -18.21
CA ILE A 193 -5.18 -10.36 -18.29
C ILE A 193 -6.40 -10.68 -19.14
N LYS A 194 -6.22 -11.50 -20.18
CA LYS A 194 -7.35 -12.03 -20.96
C LYS A 194 -8.04 -13.18 -20.20
N LEU A 195 -9.34 -13.02 -19.97
CA LEU A 195 -10.18 -13.94 -19.21
C LEU A 195 -10.64 -15.11 -20.10
N SER A 196 -9.74 -16.07 -20.33
CA SER A 196 -10.05 -17.35 -20.99
C SER A 196 -10.35 -18.45 -19.97
N PRO A 197 -11.16 -19.48 -20.29
CA PRO A 197 -11.39 -20.60 -19.39
C PRO A 197 -10.10 -21.24 -18.84
N THR A 198 -9.06 -21.36 -19.69
CA THR A 198 -7.77 -21.95 -19.32
C THR A 198 -7.00 -21.12 -18.28
N ASN A 199 -6.99 -19.79 -18.44
CA ASN A 199 -6.36 -18.89 -17.47
C ASN A 199 -7.21 -18.80 -16.18
N MET A 200 -8.52 -18.82 -16.34
CA MET A 200 -9.47 -18.69 -15.23
C MET A 200 -9.45 -19.90 -14.28
N ASP A 201 -9.19 -21.09 -14.81
CA ASP A 201 -8.99 -22.29 -14.00
C ASP A 201 -7.80 -22.15 -13.04
N ILE A 202 -6.77 -21.38 -13.40
CA ILE A 202 -5.62 -21.07 -12.54
C ILE A 202 -5.99 -20.00 -11.51
N LEU A 203 -6.70 -18.94 -11.93
CA LEU A 203 -7.12 -17.81 -11.09
C LEU A 203 -8.26 -18.12 -10.10
N LEU A 204 -8.96 -19.24 -10.28
CA LEU A 204 -10.07 -19.71 -9.42
C LEU A 204 -9.73 -20.99 -8.62
N LYS A 205 -8.54 -21.58 -8.79
CA LYS A 205 -8.10 -22.81 -8.09
C LYS A 205 -7.69 -22.59 -6.62
N GLN A 206 -8.55 -21.92 -5.85
CA GLN A 206 -8.61 -22.07 -4.39
C GLN A 206 -10.06 -22.07 -3.90
N ARG A 207 -10.70 -23.25 -3.95
CA ARG A 207 -11.81 -23.64 -3.05
C ARG A 207 -11.86 -25.15 -2.73
N LEU A 208 -10.76 -25.88 -2.98
CA LEU A 208 -10.70 -27.35 -2.80
C LEU A 208 -9.47 -27.81 -1.99
N HIS A 209 -8.81 -26.91 -1.26
CA HIS A 209 -7.63 -27.25 -0.45
C HIS A 209 -7.56 -26.53 0.91
N GLU A 210 -8.69 -26.01 1.40
CA GLU A 210 -8.77 -25.33 2.71
C GLU A 210 -9.35 -26.23 3.82
N ASP A 211 -9.52 -27.54 3.55
CA ASP A 211 -9.82 -28.57 4.56
C ASP A 211 -8.54 -29.15 5.18
N ASN A 212 -7.71 -28.29 5.80
CA ASN A 212 -6.90 -28.64 6.98
C ASN A 212 -6.16 -27.40 7.53
N PRO A 213 -6.36 -27.01 8.81
CA PRO A 213 -5.62 -25.90 9.41
C PRO A 213 -4.18 -26.33 9.78
N PRO A 214 -3.13 -25.64 9.30
CA PRO A 214 -1.77 -25.91 9.74
C PRO A 214 -1.54 -25.31 11.13
N SER A 215 -1.30 -26.18 12.12
CA SER A 215 -0.88 -25.81 13.47
C SER A 215 0.58 -25.34 13.47
N GLY A 216 0.79 -24.02 13.32
CA GLY A 216 2.14 -23.42 13.34
C GLY A 216 2.14 -21.99 13.86
N HIS A 217 2.73 -21.78 15.04
CA HIS A 217 3.00 -20.43 15.56
C HIS A 217 4.13 -19.76 14.77
N HIS A 218 3.77 -18.94 13.78
CA HIS A 218 4.67 -17.96 13.18
C HIS A 218 4.37 -16.55 13.72
N PRO A 219 5.39 -15.74 14.05
CA PRO A 219 5.18 -14.40 14.61
C PRO A 219 4.60 -13.44 13.56
N LEU A 220 3.56 -12.70 13.96
CA LEU A 220 2.89 -11.72 13.10
C LEU A 220 3.85 -10.60 12.67
N PRO A 221 3.77 -10.11 11.42
CA PRO A 221 4.49 -8.91 11.00
C PRO A 221 3.98 -7.69 11.79
N ARG A 222 4.89 -6.83 12.24
CA ARG A 222 4.53 -5.56 12.89
C ARG A 222 3.89 -4.61 11.88
N TYR A 223 2.58 -4.46 11.97
CA TYR A 223 1.83 -3.43 11.25
C TYR A 223 2.25 -2.03 11.73
N TYR A 224 2.85 -1.24 10.86
CA TYR A 224 2.95 0.20 11.08
C TYR A 224 1.61 0.86 10.76
N ARG A 225 0.81 1.16 11.79
CA ARG A 225 -0.21 2.20 11.68
C ARG A 225 0.50 3.55 11.53
N LEU A 226 0.03 4.37 10.60
CA LEU A 226 0.38 5.79 10.56
C LEU A 226 -0.02 6.43 11.91
N PRO A 227 0.84 7.25 12.55
CA PRO A 227 0.46 7.92 13.79
C PRO A 227 -0.66 8.93 13.53
N SER A 228 -1.81 8.70 14.14
CA SER A 228 -2.93 9.65 14.14
C SER A 228 -2.64 10.77 15.15
N SER A 229 -1.78 11.72 14.77
CA SER A 229 -1.46 12.89 15.60
C SER A 229 -1.34 14.16 14.76
N LEU A 230 -2.48 14.65 14.24
CA LEU A 230 -2.71 16.05 13.85
C LEU A 230 -4.22 16.27 13.59
N THR A 231 -5.03 16.33 14.64
CA THR A 231 -6.33 17.07 14.68
C THR A 231 -6.89 17.05 16.09
N SER A 232 -7.00 18.23 16.69
CA SER A 232 -7.80 18.49 17.88
C SER A 232 -9.17 19.03 17.48
N ALA A 233 -10.25 18.25 17.63
CA ALA A 233 -11.62 18.75 17.86
C ALA A 233 -12.58 17.59 18.13
N SER A 234 -13.32 17.68 19.23
CA SER A 234 -14.39 16.74 19.61
C SER A 234 -15.76 17.18 19.08
N HIS A 235 -16.58 16.25 18.59
CA HIS A 235 -17.73 15.78 19.37
C HIS A 235 -18.38 14.51 18.78
N SER A 236 -19.18 13.83 19.61
CA SER A 236 -19.81 12.52 19.41
C SER A 236 -21.04 12.53 18.50
N ASN A 237 -21.47 11.33 18.07
CA ASN A 237 -22.90 11.00 18.05
C ASN A 237 -23.18 9.49 18.17
N GLU A 238 -24.28 9.21 18.85
CA GLU A 238 -24.65 7.96 19.53
C GLU A 238 -26.19 7.89 19.59
N ILE A 239 -26.90 6.77 19.54
CA ILE A 239 -26.63 5.31 19.53
C ILE A 239 -27.81 4.66 18.76
N TYR A 240 -27.66 3.51 18.09
CA TYR A 240 -28.55 2.34 18.30
C TYR A 240 -28.15 1.08 17.50
N SER A 241 -28.36 -0.07 18.15
CA SER A 241 -27.92 -1.42 17.80
C SER A 241 -28.91 -2.18 16.90
N HIS A 242 -28.39 -3.18 16.18
CA HIS A 242 -29.00 -4.52 16.25
C HIS A 242 -27.93 -5.59 16.44
N ASN A 243 -28.20 -6.50 17.38
CA ASN A 243 -27.26 -7.54 17.84
C ASN A 243 -27.13 -8.70 16.84
N ASN A 244 -25.93 -9.28 16.75
CA ASN A 244 -25.75 -10.61 17.36
C ASN A 244 -24.29 -10.87 17.76
N SER A 245 -24.13 -11.56 18.90
CA SER A 245 -22.92 -12.04 19.58
C SER A 245 -21.70 -12.36 18.69
N SER A 246 -20.46 -12.10 19.12
CA SER A 246 -19.96 -12.45 20.46
C SER A 246 -18.95 -11.47 21.10
N THR A 247 -19.10 -11.31 22.42
CA THR A 247 -18.10 -10.95 23.46
C THR A 247 -16.74 -10.39 23.04
N TRP A 248 -16.39 -9.20 23.55
CA TRP A 248 -15.41 -9.03 24.63
C TRP A 248 -15.66 -7.70 25.35
N SER A 249 -15.46 -7.66 26.68
CA SER A 249 -15.81 -6.52 27.54
C SER A 249 -14.60 -6.00 28.32
N SER A 250 -14.70 -4.72 28.76
CA SER A 250 -13.70 -3.96 29.53
C SER A 250 -12.40 -3.61 28.78
N LEU A 251 -11.77 -2.46 28.98
CA LEU A 251 -11.88 -1.44 30.03
C LEU A 251 -12.02 -0.02 29.42
N PHE A 252 -12.73 0.88 30.10
CA PHE A 252 -12.21 2.12 30.72
C PHE A 252 -13.35 3.03 31.17
N ARG A 253 -13.18 3.70 32.32
CA ARG A 253 -14.21 4.44 33.05
C ARG A 253 -13.63 5.80 33.50
N SER A 254 -14.45 6.86 33.49
CA SER A 254 -14.15 8.21 34.03
C SER A 254 -13.11 9.01 33.23
N TRP A 255 -13.38 10.23 32.74
CA TRP A 255 -13.82 11.41 33.50
C TRP A 255 -14.70 12.37 32.65
N SER A 256 -15.41 13.32 33.28
CA SER A 256 -16.42 14.18 32.64
C SER A 256 -16.31 15.69 32.96
N LYS A 257 -16.98 16.53 32.14
CA LYS A 257 -17.36 17.97 32.35
C LYS A 257 -16.23 19.00 32.12
N GLN A 258 -16.48 20.25 31.69
CA GLN A 258 -17.72 21.07 31.72
C GLN A 258 -17.70 22.24 30.67
N THR A 259 -18.87 22.59 30.07
CA THR A 259 -19.42 23.96 29.72
C THR A 259 -18.56 25.07 29.01
N ASP A 260 -19.07 26.04 28.23
CA ASP A 260 -20.45 26.43 27.84
C ASP A 260 -20.54 27.37 26.58
N SER A 261 -21.75 27.42 25.99
CA SER A 261 -22.48 28.56 25.36
C SER A 261 -21.95 29.49 24.21
N SER A 262 -22.71 29.46 23.08
CA SER A 262 -23.46 30.59 22.44
C SER A 262 -22.97 31.35 21.16
N SER A 263 -23.98 31.79 20.36
CA SER A 263 -24.00 32.56 19.08
C SER A 263 -23.43 31.84 17.83
N LYS A 264 -24.16 31.51 16.73
CA LYS A 264 -25.37 31.99 16.01
C LYS A 264 -25.07 33.05 14.93
N GLY A 265 -25.00 32.62 13.66
CA GLY A 265 -24.83 33.47 12.47
C GLY A 265 -24.73 32.67 11.15
N ASP A 266 -25.88 32.55 10.49
CA ASP A 266 -26.20 32.33 9.06
C ASP A 266 -25.44 31.37 8.10
N VAL A 267 -26.31 30.71 7.34
CA VAL A 267 -26.17 29.71 6.28
C VAL A 267 -25.35 30.16 5.06
N VAL A 268 -24.42 29.31 4.61
CA VAL A 268 -24.32 28.88 3.21
C VAL A 268 -24.06 27.36 3.20
N ASP A 269 -24.83 26.61 2.42
CA ASP A 269 -24.72 25.16 2.27
C ASP A 269 -23.77 24.84 1.08
N ASP A 270 -22.75 24.02 1.32
CA ASP A 270 -21.95 23.35 0.29
C ASP A 270 -21.21 22.14 0.91
N ARG A 271 -21.94 21.05 1.13
CA ARG A 271 -21.40 19.76 1.56
C ARG A 271 -21.03 18.86 0.37
N GLU A 272 -19.80 18.95 -0.12
CA GLU A 272 -19.21 17.85 -0.91
C GLU A 272 -18.21 17.03 -0.08
N SER A 273 -18.74 16.05 0.65
CA SER A 273 -17.94 15.04 1.33
C SER A 273 -17.51 13.93 0.35
N TYR A 274 -16.26 13.98 -0.13
CA TYR A 274 -15.67 12.91 -0.94
C TYR A 274 -15.34 11.66 -0.10
N GLN A 275 -16.38 10.93 0.31
CA GLN A 275 -16.25 9.54 0.73
C GLN A 275 -15.86 8.70 -0.49
N PHE A 276 -14.61 8.21 -0.56
CA PHE A 276 -14.25 7.13 -1.47
C PHE A 276 -14.86 5.79 -1.01
N ASN A 277 -16.18 5.72 -1.17
CA ASN A 277 -16.95 4.50 -1.16
C ASN A 277 -16.63 3.71 -2.44
N SER A 278 -15.74 2.74 -2.36
CA SER A 278 -15.72 1.62 -3.32
C SER A 278 -16.93 0.69 -3.07
N ARG A 279 -18.15 1.25 -3.12
CA ARG A 279 -19.42 0.54 -2.95
C ARG A 279 -19.80 -0.21 -4.22
N HIS A 280 -19.09 -1.30 -4.50
CA HIS A 280 -19.68 -2.37 -5.29
C HIS A 280 -20.48 -3.28 -4.36
N ALA A 281 -21.70 -2.85 -4.06
CA ALA A 281 -22.67 -3.63 -3.29
C ALA A 281 -23.11 -4.85 -4.11
N VAL A 282 -22.41 -5.97 -3.95
CA VAL A 282 -22.78 -7.24 -4.58
C VAL A 282 -24.05 -7.77 -3.92
N SER A 283 -25.20 -7.56 -4.57
CA SER A 283 -26.49 -8.14 -4.16
C SER A 283 -26.37 -9.65 -3.96
N SER A 284 -26.99 -10.17 -2.89
CA SER A 284 -26.72 -11.50 -2.34
C SER A 284 -27.08 -12.72 -3.22
N TRP A 285 -27.53 -12.52 -4.46
CA TRP A 285 -28.01 -13.58 -5.35
C TRP A 285 -27.05 -13.76 -6.53
N SER A 286 -25.99 -14.55 -6.32
CA SER A 286 -25.08 -14.95 -7.40
C SER A 286 -25.78 -15.90 -8.37
N ALA A 287 -26.03 -15.45 -9.60
CA ALA A 287 -26.61 -16.29 -10.65
C ALA A 287 -25.70 -17.50 -10.95
N ALA A 288 -26.30 -18.63 -11.32
CA ALA A 288 -25.54 -19.85 -11.62
C ALA A 288 -24.58 -19.66 -12.80
N GLY A 289 -23.28 -19.60 -12.52
CA GLY A 289 -22.22 -19.25 -13.48
C GLY A 289 -21.39 -18.02 -13.11
N THR A 290 -21.74 -17.28 -12.04
CA THR A 290 -20.95 -16.12 -11.60
C THR A 290 -19.87 -16.46 -10.57
N HIS A 291 -18.63 -16.03 -10.82
CA HIS A 291 -17.50 -16.14 -9.88
C HIS A 291 -17.09 -14.77 -9.34
N ARG A 292 -16.45 -14.72 -8.16
CA ARG A 292 -15.85 -13.50 -7.60
C ARG A 292 -14.34 -13.48 -7.86
N VAL A 293 -13.83 -12.31 -8.19
CA VAL A 293 -12.40 -12.02 -8.33
C VAL A 293 -12.04 -10.86 -7.40
N ASN A 294 -11.10 -11.10 -6.51
CA ASN A 294 -10.46 -10.08 -5.69
C ASN A 294 -9.08 -9.76 -6.30
N LEU A 295 -8.94 -8.63 -6.98
CA LEU A 295 -7.61 -8.15 -7.40
C LEU A 295 -7.02 -7.32 -6.26
N THR A 296 -5.84 -7.72 -5.81
CA THR A 296 -5.02 -6.94 -4.86
C THR A 296 -3.79 -6.41 -5.58
N CYS A 297 -3.59 -5.09 -5.53
CA CYS A 297 -2.31 -4.47 -5.84
C CYS A 297 -1.47 -4.36 -4.57
N ILE A 298 -0.20 -4.76 -4.67
CA ILE A 298 0.81 -4.62 -3.62
C ILE A 298 1.88 -3.67 -4.15
N SER A 299 2.08 -2.54 -3.47
CA SER A 299 3.13 -1.57 -3.81
C SER A 299 4.18 -1.51 -2.70
N ARG A 300 5.45 -1.68 -3.05
CA ARG A 300 6.60 -1.63 -2.14
C ARG A 300 7.41 -0.35 -2.37
N ILE A 301 7.74 0.35 -1.30
CA ILE A 301 8.53 1.59 -1.30
C ILE A 301 9.68 1.36 -0.32
N SER A 302 10.87 1.09 -0.85
CA SER A 302 11.98 0.55 -0.06
C SER A 302 11.54 -0.70 0.73
N THR A 303 11.68 -0.73 2.06
CA THR A 303 11.28 -1.84 2.94
C THR A 303 9.80 -1.84 3.32
N LEU A 304 9.04 -0.80 2.96
CA LEU A 304 7.63 -0.65 3.34
C LEU A 304 6.71 -1.22 2.25
N THR A 305 5.66 -1.93 2.66
CA THR A 305 4.69 -2.56 1.76
C THR A 305 3.29 -2.04 2.06
N PHE A 306 2.57 -1.65 1.00
CA PHE A 306 1.21 -1.16 1.03
C PHE A 306 0.33 -2.01 0.12
N HIS A 307 -0.94 -2.16 0.48
CA HIS A 307 -1.89 -3.02 -0.22
C HIS A 307 -3.18 -2.25 -0.49
N THR A 308 -3.80 -2.52 -1.63
CA THR A 308 -5.15 -2.06 -1.97
C THR A 308 -5.84 -3.15 -2.80
N SER A 309 -7.16 -3.30 -2.68
CA SER A 309 -7.87 -4.37 -3.38
C SER A 309 -9.28 -3.96 -3.79
N THR A 310 -9.80 -4.61 -4.83
CA THR A 310 -11.16 -4.41 -5.32
C THR A 310 -11.76 -5.71 -5.87
N TRP A 311 -13.08 -5.76 -5.91
CA TRP A 311 -13.85 -6.94 -6.27
C TRP A 311 -14.59 -6.75 -7.59
N SER A 312 -14.49 -7.75 -8.46
CA SER A 312 -15.28 -7.89 -9.68
C SER A 312 -15.99 -9.24 -9.73
N LEU A 313 -17.06 -9.31 -10.51
CA LEU A 313 -17.73 -10.55 -10.86
C LEU A 313 -17.29 -11.02 -12.25
N LEU A 314 -17.24 -12.33 -12.46
CA LEU A 314 -17.09 -12.96 -13.77
C LEU A 314 -18.36 -13.72 -14.09
N ALA A 315 -19.08 -13.33 -15.14
CA ALA A 315 -20.33 -13.95 -15.57
C ALA A 315 -20.09 -14.90 -16.75
N PHE A 316 -20.12 -16.21 -16.48
CA PHE A 316 -20.04 -17.22 -17.53
C PHE A 316 -21.44 -17.68 -17.94
N PRO A 317 -21.78 -17.70 -19.25
CA PRO A 317 -23.00 -18.33 -19.73
C PRO A 317 -22.94 -19.83 -19.44
N ASN A 318 -23.85 -20.33 -18.61
CA ASN A 318 -23.84 -21.72 -18.18
C ASN A 318 -24.08 -22.65 -19.40
N PRO A 319 -23.12 -23.51 -19.79
CA PRO A 319 -23.18 -24.27 -21.05
C PRO A 319 -24.35 -25.27 -21.11
N LYS A 320 -24.98 -25.57 -19.96
CA LYS A 320 -26.20 -26.40 -19.88
C LYS A 320 -27.50 -25.65 -20.20
N ARG A 321 -27.46 -24.32 -20.39
CA ARG A 321 -28.58 -23.54 -20.93
C ARG A 321 -28.29 -23.13 -22.37
N ARG A 322 -28.43 -24.07 -23.30
CA ARG A 322 -28.76 -23.70 -24.68
C ARG A 322 -30.05 -22.86 -24.62
N PRO A 323 -30.18 -21.76 -25.38
CA PRO A 323 -31.50 -21.17 -25.58
C PRO A 323 -32.40 -22.26 -26.17
N ILE A 324 -33.57 -22.47 -25.58
CA ILE A 324 -34.59 -23.33 -26.17
C ILE A 324 -35.05 -22.61 -27.43
N VAL A 325 -34.45 -22.96 -28.57
CA VAL A 325 -34.99 -22.62 -29.87
C VAL A 325 -36.31 -23.37 -29.96
N VAL A 326 -37.41 -22.67 -29.70
CA VAL A 326 -38.76 -23.18 -29.99
C VAL A 326 -38.93 -23.13 -31.51
N SER A 327 -38.28 -24.06 -32.19
CA SER A 327 -38.55 -24.37 -33.59
C SER A 327 -39.99 -24.85 -33.66
N LYS A 328 -40.88 -23.98 -34.16
CA LYS A 328 -42.26 -24.33 -34.48
C LYS A 328 -42.26 -25.53 -35.43
N LEU A 329 -42.52 -26.71 -34.90
CA LEU A 329 -42.86 -27.90 -35.66
C LEU A 329 -44.26 -27.69 -36.29
N PHE A 330 -44.31 -26.96 -37.40
CA PHE A 330 -45.44 -27.03 -38.33
C PHE A 330 -45.31 -28.33 -39.16
N GLY A 331 -45.40 -29.45 -38.46
CA GLY A 331 -45.62 -30.76 -39.06
C GLY A 331 -47.11 -30.96 -39.30
N ILE A 332 -47.63 -30.38 -40.39
CA ILE A 332 -49.00 -30.69 -40.84
C ILE A 332 -48.97 -32.10 -41.46
N SER A 333 -49.18 -33.11 -40.62
CA SER A 333 -49.55 -34.44 -41.09
C SER A 333 -51.00 -34.39 -41.60
N GLY A 334 -51.19 -34.65 -42.89
CA GLY A 334 -52.53 -34.73 -43.47
C GLY A 334 -53.28 -35.93 -42.89
N CYS A 335 -54.34 -35.67 -42.12
CA CYS A 335 -55.30 -36.69 -41.73
C CYS A 335 -56.62 -36.42 -42.47
N GLN A 336 -56.93 -37.23 -43.48
CA GLN A 336 -58.21 -37.19 -44.16
C GLN A 336 -59.30 -37.69 -43.22
N THR A 337 -60.23 -36.82 -42.83
CA THR A 337 -61.56 -37.24 -42.37
C THR A 337 -62.62 -36.34 -43.01
N SER A 338 -63.63 -36.96 -43.60
CA SER A 338 -64.69 -36.27 -44.35
C SER A 338 -65.56 -35.40 -43.45
N LEU A 339 -65.87 -34.18 -43.90
CA LEU A 339 -67.01 -33.38 -43.46
C LEU A 339 -67.63 -32.67 -44.68
N SER A 340 -68.94 -32.40 -44.60
CA SER A 340 -69.84 -32.23 -45.75
C SER A 340 -69.78 -30.85 -46.44
N PRO A 341 -70.21 -30.75 -47.72
CA PRO A 341 -70.24 -29.48 -48.44
C PRO A 341 -71.43 -28.63 -48.00
N GLY A 342 -71.21 -27.60 -47.18
CA GLY A 342 -72.32 -26.81 -46.65
C GLY A 342 -72.06 -25.48 -45.93
N VAL A 343 -70.85 -24.90 -45.95
CA VAL A 343 -70.58 -23.61 -45.24
C VAL A 343 -69.70 -22.61 -46.04
N LEU A 344 -69.41 -22.86 -47.32
CA LEU A 344 -68.46 -22.04 -48.10
C LEU A 344 -69.07 -20.80 -48.80
N LEU A 345 -70.14 -20.19 -48.26
CA LEU A 345 -70.85 -19.09 -48.93
C LEU A 345 -71.18 -17.85 -48.07
N LEU A 346 -70.54 -17.68 -46.89
CA LEU A 346 -70.82 -16.54 -45.99
C LEU A 346 -69.57 -15.73 -45.56
N LEU A 347 -68.40 -15.95 -46.18
CA LEU A 347 -67.16 -15.20 -45.89
C LEU A 347 -66.59 -14.44 -47.11
N MET A 348 -67.44 -14.12 -48.09
CA MET A 348 -67.08 -13.35 -49.29
C MET A 348 -67.89 -12.04 -49.47
N PHE A 349 -68.55 -11.56 -48.40
CA PHE A 349 -69.32 -10.30 -48.40
C PHE A 349 -68.98 -9.33 -47.26
N ALA A 350 -67.90 -9.58 -46.51
CA ALA A 350 -67.55 -8.79 -45.30
C ALA A 350 -66.14 -8.18 -45.33
N TYR A 351 -65.55 -7.98 -46.52
CA TYR A 351 -64.24 -7.35 -46.69
C TYR A 351 -64.20 -6.32 -47.84
N LEU A 352 -65.31 -5.60 -48.01
CA LEU A 352 -65.46 -4.53 -49.00
C LEU A 352 -66.19 -3.32 -48.39
N PHE A 353 -65.78 -2.93 -47.19
CA PHE A 353 -66.01 -1.61 -46.57
C PHE A 353 -65.16 -1.51 -45.29
N ILE A 354 -63.93 -1.01 -45.42
CA ILE A 354 -63.16 -0.18 -44.45
C ILE A 354 -61.87 0.22 -45.20
N ILE A 355 -61.86 1.47 -45.66
CA ILE A 355 -60.74 2.32 -46.12
C ILE A 355 -59.73 1.66 -47.08
#